data_AF-A0A838PQ81-F1
#
_entry.id   AF-A0A838PQ81-F1
#
_cell.length_a   1.000
_cell.length_b   1.000
_cell.length_c   1.000
_cell.angle_alpha   90.00
_cell.angle_beta   90.00
_cell.angle_gamma   90.00
#
_symmetry.space_group_name_H-M   'P 1'
#
loop_
_entity.id
_entity.type
_entity.pdbx_description
1 polymer ?
#
loop_
_entity_poly.entity_id
_entity_poly.type
_entity_poly.pdbx_seq_one_letter_code
_entity_poly.pdbx_strand_id
1 'polypeptide(L)'
;MSRANEPPTLYEWAGGGDAFERLTEVFYRCIPDDELLADLFADMPAEHPHHVAQWLTEVFGGPARYIEDHGGYPHMVRKAMGSSTAVTSGSRRASSTRPATAR
;
A
#
# COMPACT_ATOMS: atom_id res chain seq x y z
N MET A 1 -8.57 24.46 -23.35
CA MET A 1 -9.22 23.38 -24.13
C MET A 1 -9.50 22.24 -23.17
N SER A 2 -10.73 22.15 -22.64
CA SER A 2 -11.11 21.11 -21.68
C SER A 2 -11.32 19.78 -22.40
N ARG A 3 -10.63 18.72 -22.00
CA ARG A 3 -10.86 17.35 -22.50
C ARG A 3 -12.11 16.77 -21.84
N ALA A 4 -13.29 17.21 -22.26
CA ALA A 4 -14.58 16.75 -21.73
C ALA A 4 -14.94 15.29 -22.11
N ASN A 5 -13.97 14.48 -22.57
CA ASN A 5 -14.21 13.10 -23.03
C ASN A 5 -13.04 12.14 -22.73
N GLU A 6 -12.12 12.50 -21.82
CA GLU A 6 -11.18 11.51 -21.29
C GLU A 6 -11.82 10.80 -20.08
N PRO A 7 -11.68 9.46 -19.97
CA PRO A 7 -12.12 8.76 -18.78
C PRO A 7 -11.35 9.32 -17.56
N PRO A 8 -12.01 9.46 -16.40
CA PRO A 8 -11.35 9.96 -15.20
C PRO A 8 -10.17 9.07 -14.82
N THR A 9 -9.15 9.67 -14.20
CA THR A 9 -8.00 8.90 -13.69
C THR A 9 -8.42 7.98 -12.55
N LEU A 10 -7.62 6.95 -12.25
CA LEU A 10 -7.88 6.10 -11.10
C LEU A 10 -7.89 6.89 -9.79
N TYR A 11 -7.07 7.95 -9.70
CA TYR A 11 -7.09 8.90 -8.60
C TYR A 11 -8.45 9.59 -8.44
N GLU A 12 -9.03 10.09 -9.54
CA GLU A 12 -10.35 10.73 -9.52
C GLU A 12 -11.45 9.72 -9.17
N TRP A 13 -11.38 8.51 -9.71
CA TRP A 13 -12.30 7.41 -9.38
C TRP A 13 -12.20 6.97 -7.92
N ALA A 14 -11.00 6.94 -7.35
CA ALA A 14 -10.77 6.55 -5.96
C ALA A 14 -11.27 7.59 -4.95
N GLY A 15 -11.56 8.82 -5.39
CA GLY A 15 -11.99 9.92 -4.53
C GLY A 15 -10.86 10.84 -4.08
N GLY A 16 -9.74 10.86 -4.81
CA GLY A 16 -8.64 11.79 -4.61
C GLY A 16 -7.70 11.46 -3.45
N GLY A 17 -6.86 12.44 -3.06
CA GLY A 17 -5.78 12.24 -2.08
C GLY A 17 -6.27 11.77 -0.72
N ASP A 18 -7.35 12.38 -0.20
CA ASP A 18 -7.96 12.00 1.06
C ASP A 18 -8.39 10.52 1.10
N ALA A 19 -8.77 9.94 -0.04
CA ALA A 19 -9.12 8.53 -0.11
C ALA A 19 -7.89 7.63 0.05
N PHE A 20 -6.75 8.00 -0.53
CA PHE A 20 -5.49 7.29 -0.35
C PHE A 20 -4.90 7.47 1.06
N GLU A 21 -5.07 8.65 1.66
CA GLU A 21 -4.71 8.87 3.06
C GLU A 21 -5.51 7.96 3.98
N ARG A 22 -6.85 7.92 3.84
CA ARG A 22 -7.69 7.01 4.62
C ARG A 22 -7.35 5.54 4.37
N LEU A 23 -7.10 5.16 3.11
CA LEU A 23 -6.74 3.80 2.74
C LEU A 23 -5.47 3.36 3.46
N THR A 24 -4.42 4.17 3.39
CA THR A 24 -3.14 3.87 4.03
C THR A 24 -3.25 3.90 5.54
N GLU A 25 -3.93 4.88 6.14
CA GLU A 25 -4.17 4.93 7.57
C GLU A 25 -4.84 3.63 8.08
N VAL A 26 -5.91 3.18 7.41
CA VAL A 26 -6.60 1.94 7.76
C VAL A 26 -5.69 0.73 7.56
N PHE A 27 -4.95 0.66 6.45
CA PHE A 27 -4.03 -0.44 6.16
C PHE A 27 -2.96 -0.57 7.25
N TYR A 28 -2.27 0.52 7.58
CA TYR A 28 -1.21 0.53 8.59
C TYR A 28 -1.74 0.32 10.00
N ARG A 29 -3.00 0.68 10.29
CA ARG A 29 -3.66 0.34 11.56
C ARG A 29 -3.88 -1.16 11.73
N CYS A 30 -4.05 -1.91 10.66
CA CYS A 30 -4.25 -3.37 10.72
C CYS A 30 -2.93 -4.16 10.80
N ILE A 31 -1.78 -3.54 10.54
CA ILE A 31 -0.48 -4.22 10.50
C ILE A 31 -0.07 -4.85 11.84
N PRO A 32 -0.27 -4.21 13.01
CA PRO A 32 0.10 -4.81 14.29
C PRO A 32 -0.64 -6.13 14.59
N ASP A 33 -1.80 -6.35 13.98
CA ASP A 33 -2.60 -7.56 14.17
C ASP A 33 -2.18 -8.72 13.24
N ASP A 34 -1.23 -8.49 12.31
CA ASP A 34 -0.74 -9.49 11.37
C ASP A 34 0.63 -10.05 11.85
N GLU A 35 0.69 -11.36 12.10
CA GLU A 35 1.88 -12.03 12.64
C GLU A 35 3.13 -11.92 11.76
N LEU A 36 2.98 -11.64 10.45
CA LEU A 36 4.11 -11.49 9.53
C LEU A 36 4.51 -10.03 9.33
N LEU A 37 3.53 -9.13 9.33
CA LEU A 37 3.76 -7.71 9.06
C LEU A 37 4.12 -6.93 10.34
N ALA A 38 3.65 -7.35 11.52
CA ALA A 38 3.90 -6.65 12.77
C ALA A 38 5.40 -6.45 13.04
N ASP A 39 6.20 -7.51 12.95
CA ASP A 39 7.65 -7.44 13.16
C ASP A 39 8.36 -6.63 12.07
N LEU A 40 7.87 -6.68 10.83
CA LEU A 40 8.46 -5.97 9.70
C LEU A 40 8.31 -4.46 9.80
N PHE A 41 7.21 -3.99 10.40
CA PHE A 41 6.87 -2.58 10.54
C PHE A 41 6.99 -2.06 11.98
N ALA A 42 7.55 -2.84 12.90
CA ALA A 42 7.68 -2.47 14.31
C ALA A 42 8.39 -1.12 14.54
N ASP A 43 9.42 -0.82 13.75
CA ASP A 43 10.20 0.42 13.83
C ASP A 43 9.76 1.49 12.81
N MET A 44 8.57 1.34 12.23
CA MET A 44 8.09 2.25 11.20
C MET A 44 7.79 3.65 11.78
N PRO A 45 8.29 4.73 11.14
CA PRO A 45 7.93 6.10 11.55
C PRO A 45 6.43 6.37 11.39
N ALA A 46 5.85 7.17 12.29
CA ALA A 46 4.44 7.55 12.25
C ALA A 46 4.02 8.23 10.93
N GLU A 47 4.95 8.92 10.26
CA GLU A 47 4.71 9.60 8.97
C GLU A 47 4.73 8.66 7.75
N HIS A 48 5.07 7.38 7.93
CA HIS A 48 5.19 6.43 6.84
C HIS A 48 3.88 6.22 6.04
N PRO A 49 2.69 6.07 6.67
CA PRO A 49 1.43 5.96 5.94
C PRO A 49 1.17 7.15 5.02
N HIS A 50 1.48 8.36 5.50
CA HIS A 50 1.30 9.59 4.73
C HIS A 50 2.19 9.63 3.49
N HIS A 51 3.47 9.26 3.62
CA HIS A 51 4.36 9.17 2.46
C HIS A 51 3.91 8.11 1.44
N VAL A 52 3.36 6.99 1.92
CA VAL A 52 2.78 5.96 1.03
C VAL A 52 1.53 6.48 0.32
N ALA A 53 0.68 7.24 1.01
CA ALA A 53 -0.51 7.85 0.40
C ALA A 53 -0.15 8.83 -0.72
N GLN A 54 0.86 9.67 -0.50
CA GLN A 54 1.37 10.60 -1.51
C GLN A 54 1.93 9.87 -2.73
N TRP A 55 2.70 8.81 -2.50
CA TRP A 55 3.22 7.99 -3.59
C TRP A 55 2.11 7.30 -4.40
N LEU A 56 1.14 6.68 -3.72
CA LEU A 56 0.00 6.03 -4.40
C LEU A 56 -0.83 7.05 -5.20
N THR A 57 -1.04 8.25 -4.64
CA THR A 57 -1.71 9.36 -5.33
C THR A 57 -1.04 9.66 -6.67
N GLU A 58 0.28 9.73 -6.71
CA GLU A 58 1.03 9.98 -7.94
C GLU A 58 0.93 8.81 -8.93
N VAL A 59 1.07 7.57 -8.46
CA VAL A 59 0.98 6.35 -9.30
C VAL A 59 -0.38 6.23 -9.98
N PHE A 60 -1.46 6.62 -9.29
CA PHE A 60 -2.82 6.52 -9.82
C PHE A 60 -3.26 7.72 -10.67
N GLY A 61 -2.33 8.62 -11.02
CA GLY A 61 -2.59 9.76 -11.91
C GLY A 61 -3.09 11.00 -11.19
N GLY A 62 -2.85 11.10 -9.88
CA GLY A 62 -3.04 12.31 -9.09
C GLY A 62 -1.85 13.29 -9.21
N PRO A 63 -1.87 14.40 -8.46
CA PRO A 63 -0.82 15.41 -8.53
C PRO A 63 0.54 14.88 -8.07
N ALA A 64 1.60 15.17 -8.83
CA ALA A 64 2.98 14.72 -8.61
C ALA A 64 3.70 15.45 -7.46
N ARG A 65 3.08 15.49 -6.26
CA ARG A 65 3.66 16.13 -5.07
C ARG A 65 4.85 15.35 -4.51
N TYR A 66 4.86 14.02 -4.67
CA TYR A 66 5.95 13.17 -4.17
C TYR A 66 7.25 13.32 -4.98
N ILE A 67 7.16 13.46 -6.31
CA ILE A 67 8.31 13.83 -7.16
C ILE A 67 8.92 15.18 -6.78
N GLU A 68 8.10 16.19 -6.50
CA GLU A 68 8.57 17.55 -6.16
C GLU A 68 9.28 17.59 -4.80
N ASP A 69 8.79 16.85 -3.79
CA ASP A 69 9.34 16.91 -2.43
C ASP A 69 10.42 15.85 -2.13
N HIS A 70 10.45 14.72 -2.86
CA HIS A 70 11.26 13.54 -2.49
C HIS A 70 12.10 12.90 -3.61
N GLY A 71 12.17 13.52 -4.79
CA GLY A 71 13.10 13.10 -5.87
C GLY A 71 12.64 11.89 -6.69
N GLY A 72 11.37 11.52 -6.57
CA GLY A 72 10.67 10.63 -7.50
C GLY A 72 10.94 9.13 -7.38
N TYR A 73 10.46 8.41 -8.39
CA TYR A 73 10.43 6.93 -8.49
C TYR A 73 11.75 6.20 -8.13
N PRO A 74 12.96 6.67 -8.52
CA PRO A 74 14.21 5.99 -8.19
C PRO A 74 14.56 6.00 -6.68
N HIS A 75 14.12 7.03 -5.94
CA HIS A 75 14.40 7.17 -4.51
C HIS A 75 13.59 6.15 -3.70
N MET A 76 12.32 5.96 -4.06
CA MET A 76 11.46 4.98 -3.42
C MET A 76 11.87 3.53 -3.73
N VAL A 77 12.26 3.23 -4.98
CA VAL A 77 12.77 1.88 -5.34
C VAL A 77 14.04 1.55 -4.55
N ARG A 78 14.92 2.54 -4.30
CA ARG A 78 16.07 2.35 -3.40
C ARG A 78 15.68 2.06 -1.95
N LYS A 79 14.60 2.67 -1.44
CA LYS A 79 14.11 2.44 -0.08
C LYS A 79 13.46 1.05 0.05
N ALA A 80 12.66 0.65 -0.96
CA ALA A 80 12.05 -0.68 -1.03
C ALA A 80 13.10 -1.80 -1.18
N MET A 81 14.17 -1.58 -1.95
CA MET A 81 15.27 -2.55 -2.11
C MET A 81 16.24 -2.59 -0.92
N GLY A 82 16.19 -1.61 -0.01
CA GLY A 82 16.93 -1.64 1.26
C GLY A 82 16.32 -2.59 2.30
N SER A 83 15.02 -2.90 2.19
CA SER A 83 14.31 -3.91 2.98
C SER A 83 14.46 -5.29 2.34
N SER A 84 15.71 -5.75 2.18
CA SER A 84 15.99 -7.14 1.81
C SER A 84 16.00 -8.01 3.09
N THR A 85 14.85 -8.06 3.78
CA THR A 85 14.60 -9.16 4.72
C THR A 85 14.00 -10.28 3.89
N ALA A 86 14.79 -11.34 3.75
CA ALA A 86 14.47 -12.53 2.98
C ALA A 86 13.07 -13.05 3.35
N VAL A 87 12.09 -12.83 2.47
CA VAL A 87 10.79 -13.51 2.56
C VAL A 87 11.06 -15.00 2.28
N THR A 88 11.29 -15.76 3.34
CA THR A 88 11.31 -17.22 3.25
C THR A 88 9.86 -17.65 3.09
N SER A 89 9.44 -17.92 1.86
CA SER A 89 8.12 -18.43 1.53
C SER A 89 7.88 -19.80 2.19
N GLY A 90 7.31 -19.79 3.40
CA GLY A 90 6.80 -20.97 4.09
C GLY A 90 5.44 -21.38 3.53
N SER A 91 5.42 -22.08 2.40
CA SER A 91 4.22 -22.76 1.91
C SER A 91 3.84 -23.89 2.87
N ARG A 92 2.77 -23.69 3.66
CA ARG A 92 2.02 -24.80 4.25
C ARG A 92 0.54 -24.69 3.90
N ARG A 93 0.22 -25.40 2.82
CA ARG A 93 -1.09 -25.96 2.43
C ARG A 93 -2.03 -26.14 3.64
N ALA A 94 -3.10 -25.35 3.69
CA ALA A 94 -4.22 -25.57 4.57
C ALA A 94 -4.95 -26.86 4.15
N SER A 95 -4.71 -27.97 4.84
CA SER A 95 -5.52 -29.18 4.76
C SER A 95 -6.83 -28.94 5.51
N SER A 96 -7.81 -28.32 4.84
CA SER A 96 -9.20 -28.29 5.31
C SER A 96 -9.83 -29.68 5.09
N THR A 97 -9.74 -30.55 6.10
CA THR A 97 -10.68 -31.67 6.24
C THR A 97 -11.79 -31.21 7.18
N ARG A 98 -12.91 -30.74 6.62
CA ARG A 98 -14.17 -30.56 7.37
C ARG A 98 -14.74 -31.94 7.68
N PRO A 99 -15.15 -32.26 8.92
CA PRO A 99 -15.99 -33.42 9.17
C PRO A 99 -17.41 -33.12 8.65
N ALA A 100 -17.89 -33.93 7.71
CA ALA A 100 -19.29 -33.92 7.30
C ALA A 100 -20.12 -34.69 8.33
N THR A 101 -20.93 -33.96 9.08
CA THR A 101 -22.05 -34.49 9.86
C THR A 101 -23.21 -34.87 8.93
N ALA A 102 -23.57 -36.14 8.88
CA ALA A 102 -24.85 -36.72 8.45
C ALA A 102 -24.75 -38.23 8.79
N ARG A 103 -25.68 -38.92 9.42
CA ARG A 103 -27.09 -38.74 9.78
C ARG A 103 -27.40 -39.74 10.90
#